data_AF-A0A6A5UT95-F1
#
_entry.id   AF-A0A6A5UT95-F1
#
_cell.length_a   1.000
_cell.length_b   1.000
_cell.length_c   1.000
_cell.angle_alpha   90.00
_cell.angle_beta   90.00
_cell.angle_gamma   90.00
#
_symmetry.space_group_name_H-M   'P 1'
#
loop_
_entity.id
_entity.type
_entity.pdbx_description
1 polymer ?
#
loop_
_entity_poly.entity_id
_entity_poly.type
_entity_poly.pdbx_seq_one_letter_code
_entity_poly.pdbx_strand_id
1 'polypeptide(L)'
;MTAEREKALSEPAAHPPLGVTPDFEHPSQFEKSGLVAAITLLIVISLLFSMRMFVKARIARHIDIEDYLLALAWTLYSGGFTLVAIMVTRKHVGAHQWNLTLGQLIDYLKTFHTGSLLYNVIILPLKVSIILQLLRFFAPHSIRNSTLWMFHTVIWLNVIFYVTCTFLLIFACKPDESSSSSSSID
;
A
#
# COMPACT_ATOMS: atom_id res chain seq x y z
N MET A 1 9.32 34.93 2.21
CA MET A 1 8.64 33.77 1.61
C MET A 1 9.22 32.41 2.04
N THR A 2 10.53 32.19 2.09
CA THR A 2 11.10 30.92 2.62
C THR A 2 11.04 30.82 4.15
N ALA A 3 11.38 31.88 4.88
CA ALA A 3 11.37 31.87 6.36
C ALA A 3 9.97 31.69 6.96
N GLU A 4 8.93 32.28 6.36
CA GLU A 4 7.55 32.10 6.80
C GLU A 4 7.02 30.70 6.52
N ARG A 5 7.41 30.13 5.37
CA ARG A 5 7.09 28.75 5.01
C ARG A 5 7.75 27.76 5.97
N GLU A 6 9.01 27.97 6.33
CA GLU A 6 9.72 27.15 7.32
C GLU A 6 9.08 27.25 8.70
N LYS A 7 8.61 28.44 9.09
CA LYS A 7 7.89 28.65 10.35
C LYS A 7 6.55 27.90 10.37
N ALA A 8 5.76 27.99 9.30
CA ALA A 8 4.51 27.23 9.16
C ALA A 8 4.73 25.71 9.10
N LEU A 9 5.86 25.25 8.54
CA LEU A 9 6.22 23.83 8.52
C LEU A 9 6.61 23.28 9.89
N SER A 10 7.09 24.14 10.79
CA SER A 10 7.48 23.79 12.16
C SER A 10 6.31 23.79 13.16
N GLU A 11 5.15 24.30 12.75
CA GLU A 11 3.95 24.28 13.58
C GLU A 11 3.41 22.85 13.77
N PRO A 12 2.76 22.56 14.91
CA PRO A 12 2.10 21.28 15.14
C PRO A 12 1.03 21.04 14.09
N ALA A 13 0.98 19.82 13.56
CA ALA A 13 0.07 19.46 12.47
C ALA A 13 -1.41 19.40 12.91
N ALA A 14 -1.69 19.41 14.21
CA ALA A 14 -3.03 19.55 14.78
C ALA A 14 -2.98 20.35 16.09
N HIS A 15 -4.07 21.05 16.41
CA HIS A 15 -4.20 21.73 17.70
C HIS A 15 -4.28 20.69 18.82
N PRO A 16 -3.47 20.82 19.89
CA PRO A 16 -3.52 19.88 20.99
C PRO A 16 -4.82 20.03 21.80
N PRO A 17 -5.33 18.95 22.43
CA PRO A 17 -6.42 19.05 23.39
C PRO A 17 -6.02 19.89 24.61
N LEU A 18 -7.00 20.48 25.28
CA LEU A 18 -6.81 21.36 26.45
C LEU A 18 -5.90 20.70 27.50
N GLY A 19 -4.79 21.36 27.83
CA GLY A 19 -3.83 20.93 28.86
C GLY A 19 -2.72 19.99 28.39
N VAL A 20 -2.63 19.67 27.10
CA VAL A 20 -1.54 18.84 26.54
C VAL A 20 -0.56 19.71 25.76
N THR A 21 0.70 19.72 26.17
CA THR A 21 1.78 20.34 25.39
C THR A 21 2.32 19.34 24.37
N PRO A 22 2.47 19.73 23.09
CA PRO A 22 3.13 18.90 22.08
C PRO A 22 4.53 18.48 22.55
N ASP A 23 4.78 17.17 22.54
CA ASP A 23 6.12 16.61 22.75
C ASP A 23 6.65 16.11 21.40
N PHE A 24 7.60 16.86 20.84
CA PHE A 24 8.26 16.55 19.57
C PHE A 24 9.53 15.72 19.77
N GLU A 25 10.04 15.59 21.01
CA GLU A 25 11.31 14.91 21.28
C GLU A 25 11.12 13.41 21.55
N HIS A 26 9.97 13.01 22.13
CA HIS A 26 9.65 11.61 22.42
C HIS A 26 8.33 11.12 21.81
N PRO A 27 8.12 11.26 20.48
CA PRO A 27 6.96 10.67 19.83
C PRO A 27 7.00 9.13 19.97
N SER A 28 5.85 8.56 20.33
CA SER A 28 5.61 7.16 20.74
C SER A 28 6.49 6.05 20.12
N GLN A 29 6.82 5.05 20.94
CA GLN A 29 7.77 3.95 20.69
C GLN A 29 7.34 2.86 19.66
N PHE A 30 6.30 3.08 18.84
CA PHE A 30 5.76 2.03 17.97
C PHE A 30 6.63 1.69 16.75
N GLU A 31 7.71 2.44 16.49
CA GLU A 31 8.66 2.20 15.41
C GLU A 31 9.21 0.75 15.43
N LYS A 32 9.63 0.29 16.61
CA LYS A 32 10.14 -1.08 16.81
C LYS A 32 9.06 -2.13 16.55
N SER A 33 7.84 -1.87 17.02
CA SER A 33 6.71 -2.78 16.85
C SER A 33 6.32 -2.93 15.37
N GLY A 34 6.25 -1.81 14.64
CA GLY A 34 5.94 -1.81 13.21
C GLY A 34 7.00 -2.53 12.38
N LEU A 35 8.27 -2.34 12.70
CA LEU A 35 9.37 -3.02 12.00
C LEU A 35 9.36 -4.53 12.25
N VAL A 36 9.14 -4.97 13.50
CA VAL A 36 9.00 -6.39 13.83
C VAL A 36 7.81 -7.01 13.11
N ALA A 37 6.67 -6.33 13.07
CA ALA A 37 5.48 -6.78 12.33
C ALA A 37 5.76 -6.91 10.82
N ALA A 38 6.41 -5.93 10.20
CA ALA A 38 6.74 -5.97 8.77
C ALA A 38 7.66 -7.14 8.42
N ILE A 39 8.72 -7.36 9.21
CA ILE A 39 9.69 -8.44 8.98
C ILE A 39 9.06 -9.81 9.21
N THR A 40 8.31 -9.98 10.30
CA THR A 40 7.64 -11.26 10.58
C THR A 40 6.65 -11.62 9.50
N LEU A 41 5.83 -10.68 9.04
CA LEU A 41 4.90 -10.89 7.92
C LEU A 41 5.64 -11.23 6.61
N LEU A 42 6.74 -10.56 6.32
CA LEU A 42 7.56 -10.88 5.14
C LEU A 42 8.09 -12.32 5.17
N ILE A 43 8.61 -12.76 6.33
CA ILE A 43 9.12 -14.12 6.51
C ILE A 43 8.01 -15.14 6.32
N VAL A 44 6.86 -14.93 6.97
CA VAL A 44 5.71 -15.85 6.88
C VAL A 44 5.20 -15.95 5.45
N ILE A 45 5.01 -14.81 4.77
CA ILE A 45 4.54 -14.79 3.36
C ILE A 45 5.54 -15.48 2.44
N SER A 46 6.85 -15.23 2.63
CA SER A 46 7.90 -15.84 1.81
C SER A 46 8.01 -17.34 2.02
N LEU A 47 7.81 -17.81 3.26
CA LEU A 47 7.78 -19.23 3.58
C LEU A 47 6.58 -19.93 2.93
N LEU A 48 5.38 -19.34 3.05
CA LEU A 48 4.16 -19.87 2.43
C LEU A 48 4.26 -19.91 0.90
N PHE A 49 4.79 -18.84 0.30
CA PHE A 49 5.04 -18.78 -1.15
C PHE A 49 6.05 -19.87 -1.58
N SER A 50 7.15 -20.01 -0.86
CA SER A 50 8.18 -21.02 -1.15
C SER A 50 7.63 -22.44 -1.03
N MET A 51 6.85 -22.72 0.01
CA MET A 51 6.17 -24.00 0.22
C MET A 51 5.24 -24.32 -0.94
N ARG A 52 4.42 -23.34 -1.37
CA ARG A 52 3.52 -23.50 -2.51
C ARG A 52 4.29 -23.78 -3.82
N MET A 53 5.34 -23.01 -4.10
CA MET A 53 6.16 -23.21 -5.30
C MET A 53 6.86 -24.56 -5.29
N PHE A 54 7.34 -25.02 -4.13
CA PHE A 54 7.94 -26.35 -3.98
C PHE A 54 6.94 -27.47 -4.29
N VAL A 55 5.72 -27.39 -3.76
CA VAL A 55 4.66 -28.37 -4.04
C VAL A 55 4.33 -28.40 -5.53
N LYS A 56 4.13 -27.23 -6.16
CA LYS A 56 3.82 -27.14 -7.60
C LYS A 56 4.95 -27.67 -8.48
N ALA A 57 6.20 -27.29 -8.19
CA ALA A 57 7.36 -27.67 -9.00
C ALA A 57 7.74 -29.16 -8.82
N ARG A 58 7.71 -29.70 -7.60
CA ARG A 58 8.23 -31.05 -7.30
C ARG A 58 7.16 -32.12 -7.24
N ILE A 59 5.99 -31.82 -6.68
CA ILE A 59 4.90 -32.79 -6.47
C ILE A 59 3.94 -32.76 -7.65
N ALA A 60 3.36 -31.60 -7.95
CA ALA A 60 2.40 -31.48 -9.06
C ALA A 60 3.08 -31.53 -10.44
N ARG A 61 4.36 -31.13 -10.52
CA ARG A 61 5.17 -31.04 -11.75
C ARG A 61 4.49 -30.26 -12.89
N HIS A 62 3.62 -29.33 -12.52
CA HIS A 62 2.86 -28.49 -13.44
C HIS A 62 2.79 -27.08 -12.87
N ILE A 63 3.27 -26.10 -13.63
CA ILE A 63 3.23 -24.68 -13.26
C ILE A 63 2.20 -24.01 -14.17
N ASP A 64 1.22 -23.38 -13.57
CA ASP A 64 0.15 -22.69 -14.28
C ASP A 64 0.44 -21.20 -14.40
N ILE A 65 -0.23 -20.51 -15.33
CA ILE A 65 -0.15 -19.04 -15.50
C ILE A 65 -0.44 -18.32 -14.17
N GLU A 66 -1.32 -18.88 -13.35
CA GLU A 66 -1.68 -18.40 -12.02
C GLU A 66 -0.48 -18.28 -11.08
N ASP A 67 0.45 -19.24 -11.15
CA ASP A 67 1.63 -19.30 -10.29
C ASP A 67 2.68 -18.28 -10.75
N TYR A 68 2.76 -17.97 -12.05
CA TYR A 68 3.59 -16.86 -12.58
C TYR A 68 3.08 -15.49 -12.11
N LEU A 69 1.76 -15.27 -12.14
CA LEU A 69 1.15 -14.05 -11.61
C LEU A 69 1.37 -13.90 -10.10
N LEU A 70 1.29 -15.01 -9.36
CA LEU A 70 1.58 -15.02 -7.93
C LEU A 70 3.05 -14.72 -7.64
N ALA A 71 3.97 -15.29 -8.44
CA ALA A 71 5.40 -15.02 -8.33
C ALA A 71 5.71 -13.55 -8.61
N LEU A 72 5.10 -12.96 -9.64
CA LEU A 72 5.20 -11.53 -9.93
C LEU A 72 4.71 -10.68 -8.75
N ALA A 73 3.53 -11.00 -8.19
CA ALA A 73 2.99 -10.29 -7.04
C ALA A 73 3.93 -10.38 -5.82
N TRP A 74 4.49 -11.56 -5.56
CA TRP A 74 5.46 -11.75 -4.46
C TRP A 74 6.75 -10.96 -4.68
N THR A 75 7.29 -10.94 -5.90
CA THR A 75 8.50 -10.15 -6.23
C THR A 75 8.25 -8.66 -6.03
N LEU A 76 7.11 -8.13 -6.48
CA LEU A 76 6.75 -6.73 -6.30
C LEU A 76 6.52 -6.38 -4.82
N TYR A 77 5.92 -7.29 -4.04
CA TYR A 77 5.73 -7.11 -2.60
C TYR A 77 7.06 -7.11 -1.83
N SER A 78 7.90 -8.11 -2.08
CA SER A 78 9.19 -8.29 -1.41
C SER A 78 10.18 -7.17 -1.76
N GLY A 79 10.28 -6.82 -3.05
CA GLY A 79 11.22 -5.80 -3.52
C GLY A 79 10.73 -4.35 -3.39
N GLY A 80 9.43 -4.09 -3.57
CA GLY A 80 8.89 -2.74 -3.58
C GLY A 80 8.22 -2.35 -2.27
N PHE A 81 7.13 -3.03 -1.93
CA PHE A 81 6.27 -2.65 -0.80
C PHE A 81 6.99 -2.77 0.54
N THR A 82 7.80 -3.81 0.72
CA THR A 82 8.57 -4.03 1.95
C THR A 82 9.54 -2.89 2.24
N LEU A 83 10.20 -2.34 1.20
CA LEU A 83 11.09 -1.19 1.37
C LEU A 83 10.32 0.04 1.84
N VAL A 84 9.18 0.33 1.23
CA VAL A 84 8.33 1.46 1.64
C VAL A 84 7.78 1.25 3.05
N ALA A 85 7.38 0.02 3.40
CA ALA A 85 6.94 -0.31 4.76
C ALA A 85 8.04 -0.05 5.79
N ILE A 86 9.28 -0.46 5.52
CA ILE A 86 10.42 -0.17 6.40
C ILE A 86 10.66 1.34 6.51
N MET A 87 10.62 2.08 5.39
CA MET A 87 10.76 3.54 5.41
C MET A 87 9.69 4.22 6.26
N VAL A 88 8.44 3.73 6.21
CA VAL A 88 7.34 4.24 7.03
C VAL A 88 7.58 3.93 8.51
N THR A 89 8.03 2.72 8.86
CA THR A 89 8.28 2.35 10.28
C THR A 89 9.38 3.15 10.96
N ARG A 90 10.30 3.76 10.18
CA ARG A 90 11.33 4.67 10.68
C ARG A 90 10.83 6.11 10.89
N LYS A 91 9.60 6.39 10.45
CA LYS A 91 8.89 7.63 10.80
C LYS A 91 8.12 7.37 12.08
N HIS A 92 7.76 8.43 12.79
CA HIS A 92 7.01 8.39 14.05
C HIS A 92 5.57 7.88 13.88
N VAL A 93 5.44 6.60 13.52
CA VAL A 93 4.17 5.91 13.29
C VAL A 93 3.46 5.74 14.62
N GLY A 94 2.18 6.11 14.67
CA GLY A 94 1.36 6.01 15.87
C GLY A 94 1.50 7.19 16.84
N ALA A 95 2.33 8.19 16.53
CA ALA A 95 2.34 9.45 17.28
C ALA A 95 1.03 10.22 17.02
N HIS A 96 0.55 10.91 18.05
CA HIS A 96 -0.59 11.81 17.90
C HIS A 96 -0.26 12.94 16.93
N GLN A 97 -1.22 13.36 16.12
CA GLN A 97 -1.01 14.39 15.09
C GLN A 97 -0.50 15.72 15.66
N TRP A 98 -0.83 16.05 16.92
CA TRP A 98 -0.32 17.25 17.59
C TRP A 98 1.15 17.15 18.04
N ASN A 99 1.73 15.94 18.08
CA ASN A 99 3.17 15.70 18.35
C ASN A 99 4.01 15.60 17.06
N LEU A 100 3.40 15.89 15.90
CA LEU A 100 4.06 15.88 14.60
C LEU A 100 4.12 17.29 14.05
N THR A 101 5.26 17.68 13.48
CA THR A 101 5.36 18.94 12.73
C THR A 101 4.66 18.80 11.37
N LEU A 102 4.16 19.91 10.83
CA LEU A 102 3.51 19.93 9.53
C LEU A 102 4.42 19.40 8.41
N GLY A 103 5.72 19.71 8.47
CA GLY A 103 6.73 19.17 7.54
C GLY A 103 6.85 17.64 7.60
N GLN A 104 6.93 17.07 8.81
CA GLN A 104 6.98 15.62 8.99
C GLN A 104 5.68 14.94 8.52
N LEU A 105 4.53 15.57 8.75
CA LEU A 105 3.24 15.06 8.27
C LEU A 105 3.20 15.01 6.74
N ILE A 106 3.62 16.08 6.05
CA ILE A 106 3.65 16.13 4.58
C ILE A 106 4.55 15.03 4.02
N ASP A 107 5.74 14.84 4.59
CA ASP A 107 6.65 13.79 4.14
C ASP A 107 6.13 12.39 4.45
N TYR A 108 5.41 12.21 5.56
CA TYR A 108 4.69 10.97 5.84
C TYR A 108 3.61 10.69 4.81
N LEU A 109 2.76 11.67 4.48
CA LEU A 109 1.71 11.57 3.47
C LEU A 109 2.28 11.22 2.10
N LYS A 110 3.40 11.83 1.70
CA LYS A 110 4.10 11.49 0.43
C LYS A 110 4.52 10.03 0.40
N THR A 111 5.14 9.53 1.48
CA THR A 111 5.56 8.11 1.55
C THR A 111 4.35 7.18 1.54
N PHE A 112 3.28 7.53 2.24
CA PHE A 112 2.03 6.76 2.26
C PHE A 112 1.37 6.71 0.88
N HIS A 113 1.39 7.83 0.16
CA HIS A 113 0.89 7.92 -1.21
C HIS A 113 1.64 6.97 -2.14
N THR A 114 2.97 6.99 -2.11
CA THR A 114 3.81 6.05 -2.87
C THR A 114 3.51 4.60 -2.50
N GLY A 115 3.30 4.31 -1.21
CA GLY A 115 2.92 2.98 -0.73
C GLY A 115 1.57 2.52 -1.27
N SER A 116 0.59 3.42 -1.36
CA SER A 116 -0.73 3.14 -1.91
C SER A 116 -0.70 2.86 -3.41
N LEU A 117 0.13 3.59 -4.18
CA LEU A 117 0.37 3.30 -5.59
C LEU A 117 0.95 1.89 -5.78
N LEU A 118 2.00 1.55 -5.03
CA LEU A 118 2.60 0.22 -5.10
C LEU A 118 1.61 -0.88 -4.71
N TYR A 119 0.82 -0.66 -3.65
CA TYR A 119 -0.21 -1.61 -3.22
C TYR A 119 -1.22 -1.90 -4.33
N ASN A 120 -1.72 -0.88 -5.03
CA ASN A 120 -2.66 -1.03 -6.15
C ASN A 120 -2.07 -1.87 -7.30
N VAL A 121 -0.77 -1.73 -7.59
CA VAL A 121 -0.08 -2.50 -8.63
C VAL A 121 0.14 -3.96 -8.21
N ILE A 122 0.40 -4.22 -6.92
CA ILE A 122 0.64 -5.57 -6.38
C ILE A 122 -0.65 -6.37 -6.21
N ILE A 123 -1.72 -5.74 -5.74
CA ILE A 123 -2.97 -6.42 -5.42
C ILE A 123 -3.70 -6.93 -6.67
N LEU A 124 -3.48 -6.28 -7.83
CA LEU A 124 -4.04 -6.67 -9.12
C LEU A 124 -3.64 -8.10 -9.55
N PRO A 125 -2.35 -8.41 -9.79
CA PRO A 125 -1.93 -9.76 -10.18
C PRO A 125 -2.24 -10.79 -9.08
N LEU A 126 -2.21 -10.40 -7.80
CA LEU A 126 -2.55 -11.28 -6.69
C LEU A 126 -4.03 -11.71 -6.73
N LYS A 127 -4.96 -10.76 -6.91
CA LYS A 127 -6.39 -11.06 -7.04
C LYS A 127 -6.68 -11.91 -8.27
N VAL A 128 -6.06 -11.59 -9.42
CA VAL A 128 -6.24 -12.37 -10.65
C VAL A 128 -5.76 -13.81 -10.44
N SER A 129 -4.60 -14.01 -9.81
CA SER A 129 -4.07 -15.35 -9.48
C SER A 129 -5.04 -16.14 -8.60
N ILE A 130 -5.56 -15.53 -7.53
CA ILE A 130 -6.53 -16.18 -6.62
C ILE A 130 -7.82 -16.56 -7.36
N ILE A 131 -8.35 -15.66 -8.19
CA ILE A 131 -9.59 -15.89 -8.93
C ILE A 131 -9.44 -17.06 -9.90
N LEU A 132 -8.35 -17.12 -10.64
CA LEU A 132 -8.08 -18.22 -11.57
C LEU A 132 -7.94 -19.55 -10.82
N GLN A 133 -7.22 -19.55 -9.70
CA GLN A 133 -7.06 -20.75 -8.88
C GLN A 133 -8.40 -21.26 -8.31
N LEU A 134 -9.28 -20.34 -7.89
CA LEU A 134 -10.64 -20.68 -7.46
C LEU A 134 -11.46 -21.25 -8.61
N LEU A 135 -11.39 -20.65 -9.81
CA LEU A 135 -12.08 -21.16 -10.99
C LEU A 135 -11.66 -22.61 -11.30
N ARG A 136 -10.36 -22.89 -11.27
CA ARG A 136 -9.85 -24.24 -11.53
C ARG A 136 -10.30 -25.25 -10.48
N PHE A 137 -10.35 -24.84 -9.21
CA PHE A 137 -10.79 -25.70 -8.13
C PHE A 137 -12.29 -26.01 -8.18
N PHE A 138 -13.12 -24.99 -8.46
CA PHE A 138 -14.58 -25.13 -8.41
C PHE A 138 -15.23 -25.61 -9.72
N ALA A 139 -14.56 -25.54 -10.86
CA ALA A 139 -15.16 -25.90 -12.15
C ALA A 139 -14.39 -27.00 -12.92
N PRO A 140 -14.41 -28.26 -12.47
CA PRO A 140 -14.04 -29.38 -13.31
C PRO A 140 -15.17 -29.64 -14.32
N HIS A 141 -14.96 -29.19 -15.56
CA HIS A 141 -15.51 -29.75 -16.81
C HIS A 141 -16.99 -29.50 -17.23
N SER A 142 -17.93 -29.08 -16.37
CA SER A 142 -19.38 -29.08 -16.76
C SER A 142 -20.10 -27.71 -16.83
N ILE A 143 -19.62 -26.64 -16.20
CA ILE A 143 -20.37 -25.36 -16.05
C ILE A 143 -19.76 -24.22 -16.91
N ARG A 144 -19.33 -24.55 -18.13
CA ARG A 144 -18.30 -23.79 -18.86
C ARG A 144 -18.69 -22.37 -19.27
N ASN A 145 -19.97 -22.04 -19.46
CA ASN A 145 -20.30 -20.74 -20.07
C ASN A 145 -20.61 -19.63 -19.06
N SER A 146 -21.47 -19.88 -18.06
CA SER A 146 -21.88 -18.84 -17.10
C SER A 146 -20.77 -18.50 -16.10
N THR A 147 -20.13 -19.52 -15.54
CA THR A 147 -19.06 -19.36 -14.56
C THR A 147 -17.84 -18.65 -15.16
N LEU A 148 -17.43 -19.00 -16.39
CA LEU A 148 -16.33 -18.31 -17.07
C LEU A 148 -16.64 -16.83 -17.34
N TRP A 149 -17.88 -16.50 -17.69
CA TRP A 149 -18.32 -15.12 -17.89
C TRP A 149 -18.30 -14.32 -16.59
N MET A 150 -18.75 -14.92 -15.48
CA MET A 150 -18.68 -14.31 -14.15
C MET A 150 -17.23 -13.98 -13.77
N PHE A 151 -16.31 -14.92 -13.97
CA PHE A 151 -14.89 -14.70 -13.66
C PHE A 151 -14.24 -13.64 -14.54
N HIS A 152 -14.53 -13.63 -15.86
CA HIS A 152 -14.07 -12.54 -16.73
C HIS A 152 -14.60 -11.19 -16.27
N THR A 153 -15.88 -11.11 -15.90
CA THR A 153 -16.50 -9.89 -15.39
C THR A 153 -15.80 -9.40 -14.12
N VAL A 154 -15.52 -10.30 -13.17
CA VAL A 154 -14.83 -9.94 -11.92
C VAL A 154 -13.38 -9.49 -12.19
N ILE A 155 -12.67 -10.15 -13.10
CA ILE A 155 -11.31 -9.74 -13.49
C ILE A 155 -11.34 -8.33 -14.10
N TRP A 156 -12.18 -8.10 -15.10
CA TRP A 156 -12.30 -6.79 -15.74
C TRP A 156 -12.74 -5.69 -14.76
N LEU A 157 -13.68 -5.99 -13.87
CA LEU A 157 -14.12 -5.05 -12.84
C LEU A 157 -12.99 -4.69 -11.87
N ASN A 158 -12.18 -5.66 -11.44
CA ASN A 158 -11.02 -5.37 -10.60
C ASN A 158 -9.97 -4.55 -11.37
N VAL A 159 -9.67 -4.91 -12.62
CA VAL A 159 -8.74 -4.16 -13.46
C VAL A 159 -9.18 -2.70 -13.59
N ILE A 160 -10.43 -2.47 -13.97
CA ILE A 160 -10.99 -1.12 -14.11
C ILE A 160 -10.91 -0.38 -12.78
N PHE A 161 -11.36 -0.99 -11.68
CA PHE A 161 -11.36 -0.37 -10.36
C PHE A 161 -9.95 0.08 -9.93
N TYR A 162 -8.96 -0.80 -9.96
CA TYR A 162 -7.60 -0.45 -9.52
C TYR A 162 -6.88 0.48 -10.49
N VAL A 163 -7.14 0.37 -11.80
CA VAL A 163 -6.62 1.31 -12.79
C VAL A 163 -7.19 2.70 -12.52
N THR A 164 -8.51 2.84 -12.34
CA THR A 164 -9.17 4.10 -11.99
C THR A 164 -8.63 4.66 -10.67
N CYS A 165 -8.53 3.85 -9.61
CA CYS A 165 -7.97 4.30 -8.33
C CYS A 165 -6.51 4.77 -8.47
N THR A 166 -5.71 4.10 -9.28
CA THR A 166 -4.31 4.48 -9.54
C THR A 166 -4.25 5.82 -10.27
N PHE A 167 -5.06 6.02 -11.31
CA PHE A 167 -5.16 7.30 -12.00
C PHE A 167 -5.63 8.42 -11.08
N LEU A 168 -6.68 8.17 -10.28
CA LEU A 168 -7.17 9.16 -9.31
C LEU A 168 -6.09 9.55 -8.30
N LEU A 169 -5.30 8.59 -7.80
CA LEU A 169 -4.17 8.91 -6.92
C LEU A 169 -3.13 9.76 -7.64
N ILE A 170 -2.73 9.37 -8.86
CA ILE A 170 -1.73 10.11 -9.64
C ILE A 170 -2.19 11.56 -9.88
N PHE A 171 -3.47 11.78 -10.21
CA PHE A 171 -4.02 13.11 -10.45
C PHE A 171 -4.28 13.91 -9.18
N ALA A 172 -4.57 13.26 -8.05
CA ALA A 172 -4.79 13.95 -6.77
C ALA A 172 -3.54 14.67 -6.24
N CYS A 173 -2.35 14.26 -6.67
CA CYS A 173 -1.09 14.93 -6.30
C CYS A 173 -0.61 15.97 -7.32
N LYS A 174 -1.44 16.37 -8.30
CA LYS A 174 -1.21 17.65 -8.99
C LYS A 174 -1.64 18.78 -8.06
N PRO A 175 -0.73 19.69 -7.68
CA PRO A 175 -1.15 20.87 -6.92
C PRO A 175 -2.10 21.67 -7.82
N ASP A 176 -3.38 21.70 -7.48
CA ASP A 176 -4.31 22.65 -8.07
C ASP A 176 -3.81 24.05 -7.69
N GLU A 177 -3.33 24.76 -8.72
CA GLU A 177 -2.76 26.10 -8.63
C GLU A 177 -3.76 27.11 -8.00
N SER A 178 -5.05 26.76 -7.93
CA SER A 178 -6.13 27.53 -7.32
C SER A 178 -6.06 27.63 -5.79
N SER A 179 -5.23 26.84 -5.11
CA SER A 179 -5.01 26.99 -3.66
C SER A 179 -4.01 28.12 -3.30
N SER A 180 -3.30 28.67 -4.28
CA SER A 180 -2.35 29.78 -4.08
C SER A 180 -3.01 31.17 -4.06
N SER A 181 -4.26 31.30 -4.54
CA SER A 181 -4.97 32.59 -4.57
C SER A 181 -5.66 32.97 -3.26
N SER A 182 -5.89 32.02 -2.35
CA SER A 182 -6.58 32.28 -1.08
C SER A 182 -5.67 32.80 0.04
N SER A 183 -4.35 32.72 -0.13
CA SER A 183 -3.35 33.23 0.83
C SER A 183 -2.77 34.61 0.44
N SER A 184 -3.27 35.21 -0.64
CA SER A 184 -2.95 36.60 -1.03
C SER A 184 -4.08 37.60 -0.69
N ILE A 185 -5.15 37.13 -0.05
CA ILE A 185 -6.26 37.94 0.47
C ILE A 185 -6.38 37.62 1.95
N ASP A 186 -5.39 38.01 2.76
CA ASP A 186 -5.50 38.31 4.19
C ASP A 186 -4.22 39.06 4.62
#